data_AF-A0A453FKK6-F1
#
_entry.id   AF-A0A453FKK6-F1
#
_cell.length_a   1.000
_cell.length_b   1.000
_cell.length_c   1.000
_cell.angle_alpha   90.00
_cell.angle_beta   90.00
_cell.angle_gamma   90.00
#
_symmetry.space_group_name_H-M   'P 1'
#
loop_
_entity.id
_entity.type
_entity.pdbx_description
1 polymer ?
#
loop_
_entity_poly.entity_id
_entity_poly.type
_entity_poly.pdbx_seq_one_letter_code
_entity_poly.pdbx_strand_id
1 'polypeptide(L)'
;MSENWLKQPLFIQSFAPSSLVHVSNLTDSPKIFLIDDTTVRTQDTNQSYWEITSDDYLAYISNYVVGLGPWKDTIVPVAKNYLLEPTDLVARAHAHNLQVHPYTYRNENQFLHFDFHQDPYAEFDFWINTMGVDGLFTDFAGSVHKYQELKSPHPKDATANSLLVKIAQLIAAYEGH
;
A
#
# COMPACT_ATOMS: atom_id res chain seq x y z
N MET A 1 8.37 6.99 16.36
CA MET A 1 7.50 6.02 17.06
C MET A 1 8.09 5.71 18.43
N SER A 2 7.28 5.56 19.48
CA SER A 2 7.77 5.23 20.83
C SER A 2 8.09 3.73 20.97
N GLU A 3 8.93 3.35 21.94
CA GLU A 3 9.24 1.93 22.23
C GLU A 3 7.99 1.11 22.60
N ASN A 4 7.00 1.74 23.24
CA ASN A 4 5.74 1.09 23.59
C ASN A 4 4.90 0.78 22.35
N TRP A 5 4.89 1.67 21.34
CA TRP A 5 4.23 1.40 20.06
C TRP A 5 4.89 0.25 19.32
N LEU A 6 6.24 0.17 19.31
CA LEU A 6 6.95 -0.93 18.64
C LEU A 6 6.63 -2.31 19.24
N LYS A 7 6.26 -2.37 20.52
CA LYS A 7 5.86 -3.62 21.19
C LYS A 7 4.44 -4.06 20.83
N GLN A 8 3.55 -3.12 20.49
CA GLN A 8 2.15 -3.37 20.15
C GLN A 8 1.68 -2.36 19.09
N PRO A 9 2.15 -2.48 17.83
CA PRO A 9 1.79 -1.54 16.80
C PRO A 9 0.31 -1.71 16.42
N LEU A 10 -0.45 -0.63 16.48
CA LEU A 10 -1.85 -0.57 16.08
C LEU A 10 -2.06 0.65 15.18
N PHE A 11 -2.88 0.48 14.15
CA PHE A 11 -3.44 1.55 13.34
C PHE A 11 -4.97 1.52 13.46
N ILE A 12 -5.58 2.70 13.58
CA ILE A 12 -7.03 2.89 13.46
C ILE A 12 -7.31 3.41 12.05
N GLN A 13 -8.22 2.78 11.33
CA GLN A 13 -8.53 3.15 9.94
C GLN A 13 -10.04 3.29 9.74
N SER A 14 -10.45 4.29 8.96
CA SER A 14 -11.86 4.60 8.72
C SER A 14 -12.07 5.39 7.42
N PHE A 15 -13.20 5.15 6.76
CA PHE A 15 -13.71 5.98 5.65
C PHE A 15 -14.48 7.22 6.13
N ALA A 16 -14.66 7.37 7.44
CA ALA A 16 -15.38 8.46 8.08
C ALA A 16 -14.37 9.46 8.67
N PRO A 17 -14.00 10.56 7.96
CA PRO A 17 -12.99 11.49 8.44
C PRO A 17 -13.33 12.13 9.79
N SER A 18 -14.60 12.45 10.06
CA SER A 18 -14.98 13.04 11.36
C SER A 18 -14.79 12.04 12.51
N SER A 19 -14.93 10.75 12.25
CA SER A 19 -14.61 9.69 13.22
C SER A 19 -13.12 9.68 13.58
N LEU A 20 -12.23 9.90 12.61
CA LEU A 20 -10.79 9.98 12.83
C LEU A 20 -10.39 11.23 13.63
N VAL A 21 -11.01 12.37 13.33
CA VAL A 21 -10.85 13.61 14.10
C VAL A 21 -11.43 13.45 15.52
N HIS A 22 -12.52 12.71 15.68
CA HIS A 22 -13.08 12.45 17.00
C HIS A 22 -12.15 11.57 17.85
N VAL A 23 -11.68 10.44 17.29
CA VAL A 23 -10.84 9.48 18.01
C VAL A 23 -9.43 10.02 18.29
N SER A 24 -8.96 11.04 17.56
CA SER A 24 -7.68 11.71 17.87
C SER A 24 -7.68 12.38 19.24
N ASN A 25 -8.85 12.75 19.78
CA ASN A 25 -8.95 13.29 21.14
C ASN A 25 -9.01 12.22 22.22
N LEU A 26 -9.08 10.94 21.84
CA LEU A 26 -9.27 9.80 22.76
C LEU A 26 -8.01 8.93 22.89
N THR A 27 -7.13 8.94 21.88
CA THR A 27 -5.92 8.11 21.86
C THR A 27 -4.85 8.72 20.96
N ASP A 28 -3.59 8.48 21.30
CA ASP A 28 -2.43 8.85 20.48
C ASP A 28 -2.09 7.80 19.41
N SER A 29 -2.88 6.72 19.29
CA SER A 29 -2.65 5.66 18.29
C SER A 29 -2.66 6.23 16.86
N PRO A 30 -1.74 5.81 15.98
CA PRO A 30 -1.75 6.24 14.58
C PRO A 30 -3.07 5.98 13.87
N LYS A 31 -3.51 6.94 13.05
CA LYS A 31 -4.74 6.85 12.26
C LYS A 31 -4.46 6.89 10.76
N ILE A 32 -5.22 6.14 9.98
CA ILE A 32 -5.16 6.11 8.52
C ILE A 32 -6.53 6.48 7.97
N PHE A 33 -6.57 7.46 7.07
CA PHE A 33 -7.79 7.86 6.40
C PHE A 33 -8.01 7.02 5.13
N LEU A 34 -9.09 6.24 5.10
CA LEU A 34 -9.43 5.41 3.95
C LEU A 34 -10.16 6.21 2.89
N ILE A 35 -9.77 6.03 1.63
CA ILE A 35 -10.34 6.72 0.47
C ILE A 35 -10.80 5.66 -0.53
N ASP A 36 -12.08 5.70 -0.88
CA ASP A 36 -12.67 4.77 -1.84
C ASP A 36 -12.65 5.35 -3.26
N ASP A 37 -13.28 4.67 -4.23
CA ASP A 37 -13.43 5.12 -5.60
C ASP A 37 -13.83 6.61 -5.71
N THR A 38 -13.36 7.26 -6.77
CA THR A 38 -13.55 8.69 -7.02
C THR A 38 -15.01 9.15 -7.04
N THR A 39 -15.96 8.23 -7.28
CA THR A 39 -17.40 8.48 -7.28
C THR A 39 -18.07 8.29 -5.91
N VAL A 40 -17.38 7.68 -4.95
CA VAL A 40 -17.88 7.39 -3.61
C VAL A 40 -17.65 8.59 -2.70
N ARG A 41 -18.69 8.96 -1.93
CA ARG A 41 -18.64 10.02 -0.92
C ARG A 41 -18.20 9.45 0.42
N THR A 42 -17.55 10.27 1.25
CA THR A 42 -17.21 9.90 2.64
C THR A 42 -18.45 9.53 3.46
N GLN A 43 -18.31 8.56 4.36
CA GLN A 43 -19.44 7.95 5.08
C GLN A 43 -20.22 8.90 6.01
N ASP A 44 -19.56 9.94 6.54
CA ASP A 44 -20.12 10.81 7.59
C ASP A 44 -20.25 12.28 7.19
N THR A 45 -19.40 12.79 6.29
CA THR A 45 -19.42 14.20 5.86
C THR A 45 -19.96 14.42 4.45
N ASN A 46 -20.25 13.35 3.69
CA ASN A 46 -20.72 13.40 2.30
C ASN A 46 -19.80 14.21 1.34
N GLN A 47 -18.52 14.34 1.66
CA GLN A 47 -17.51 15.00 0.83
C GLN A 47 -17.12 14.12 -0.35
N SER A 48 -16.85 14.73 -1.50
CA SER A 48 -16.32 14.07 -2.70
C SER A 48 -14.84 13.74 -2.57
N TYR A 49 -14.39 12.82 -3.42
CA TYR A 49 -12.97 12.54 -3.63
C TYR A 49 -12.15 13.82 -3.85
N TRP A 50 -12.62 14.73 -4.71
CA TRP A 50 -11.90 15.98 -5.02
C TRP A 50 -11.78 16.91 -3.81
N GLU A 51 -12.78 16.93 -2.94
CA GLU A 51 -12.72 17.71 -1.70
C GLU A 51 -11.70 17.11 -0.73
N ILE A 52 -11.79 15.80 -0.47
CA ILE A 52 -10.95 15.13 0.54
C ILE A 52 -9.51 14.87 0.10
N THR A 53 -9.23 15.00 -1.21
CA THR A 53 -7.88 14.92 -1.76
C THR A 53 -7.35 16.28 -2.19
N SER A 54 -8.07 17.39 -1.95
CA SER A 54 -7.53 18.73 -2.19
C SER A 54 -6.33 19.02 -1.29
N ASP A 55 -5.41 19.88 -1.73
CA ASP A 55 -4.22 20.21 -0.96
C ASP A 55 -4.56 20.80 0.43
N ASP A 56 -5.55 21.70 0.48
CA ASP A 56 -6.05 22.28 1.73
C ASP A 56 -6.60 21.21 2.68
N TYR A 57 -7.31 20.21 2.14
CA TYR A 57 -7.84 19.12 2.98
C TYR A 57 -6.73 18.19 3.45
N LEU A 58 -5.74 17.88 2.61
CA LEU A 58 -4.57 17.09 3.03
C LEU A 58 -3.78 17.80 4.14
N ALA A 59 -3.61 19.12 4.04
CA ALA A 59 -3.00 19.95 5.08
C ALA A 59 -3.82 19.95 6.38
N TYR A 60 -5.15 19.95 6.28
CA TYR A 60 -6.04 19.85 7.44
C TYR A 60 -5.97 18.47 8.10
N ILE A 61 -6.17 17.40 7.33
CA ILE A 61 -6.33 16.05 7.88
C ILE A 61 -5.03 15.47 8.41
N SER A 62 -3.86 15.93 7.92
CA SER A 62 -2.53 15.53 8.40
C SER A 62 -2.27 15.87 9.86
N ASN A 63 -3.05 16.78 10.46
CA ASN A 63 -3.01 17.03 11.90
C ASN A 63 -3.60 15.87 12.73
N TYR A 64 -4.34 14.97 12.11
CA TYR A 64 -5.11 13.91 12.78
C TYR A 64 -4.72 12.50 12.35
N VAL A 65 -4.18 12.34 11.14
CA VAL A 65 -3.83 11.04 10.54
C VAL A 65 -2.36 11.02 10.14
N VAL A 66 -1.77 9.82 10.14
CA VAL A 66 -0.37 9.62 9.72
C VAL A 66 -0.25 9.15 8.27
N GLY A 67 -1.38 8.83 7.64
CA GLY A 67 -1.39 8.34 6.27
C GLY A 67 -2.78 8.15 5.69
N LEU A 68 -2.78 7.85 4.40
CA LEU A 68 -3.94 7.54 3.58
C LEU A 68 -3.93 6.06 3.22
N GLY A 69 -5.12 5.45 3.18
CA GLY A 69 -5.32 4.11 2.64
C GLY A 69 -6.32 4.16 1.47
N PRO A 70 -5.89 4.58 0.29
CA PRO A 70 -6.78 4.69 -0.87
C PRO A 70 -6.98 3.34 -1.58
N TRP A 71 -8.08 3.19 -2.30
CA TRP A 71 -8.20 2.12 -3.30
C TRP A 71 -7.14 2.33 -4.40
N LYS A 72 -6.41 1.28 -4.78
CA LYS A 72 -5.23 1.39 -5.67
C LYS A 72 -5.57 2.04 -7.02
N ASP A 73 -6.71 1.72 -7.61
CA ASP A 73 -7.12 2.28 -8.91
C ASP A 73 -7.51 3.77 -8.83
N THR A 74 -7.66 4.35 -7.63
CA THR A 74 -7.81 5.81 -7.48
C THR A 74 -6.49 6.56 -7.60
N ILE A 75 -5.37 5.88 -7.31
CA ILE A 75 -4.03 6.44 -7.51
C ILE A 75 -3.63 6.27 -8.97
N VAL A 76 -3.81 5.07 -9.52
CA VAL A 76 -3.52 4.76 -10.93
C VAL A 76 -4.81 4.27 -11.59
N PRO A 77 -5.57 5.17 -12.25
CA PRO A 77 -6.83 4.82 -12.90
C PRO A 77 -6.65 3.74 -13.96
N VAL A 78 -7.74 3.04 -14.27
CA VAL A 78 -7.73 1.95 -15.25
C VAL A 78 -8.80 2.10 -16.31
N ALA A 79 -8.48 1.75 -17.55
CA ALA A 79 -9.44 1.64 -18.64
C ALA A 79 -9.27 0.30 -19.36
N LYS A 80 -10.37 -0.46 -19.46
CA LYS A 80 -10.36 -1.81 -20.08
C LYS A 80 -9.29 -2.72 -19.46
N ASN A 81 -9.08 -2.59 -18.14
CA ASN A 81 -8.07 -3.32 -17.35
C ASN A 81 -6.60 -3.02 -17.71
N TYR A 82 -6.34 -1.89 -18.39
CA TYR A 82 -4.99 -1.35 -18.55
C TYR A 82 -4.82 -0.11 -17.67
N LEU A 83 -3.63 0.05 -17.10
CA LEU A 83 -3.24 1.23 -16.35
C LEU A 83 -3.30 2.48 -17.23
N LEU A 84 -3.78 3.58 -16.66
CA LEU A 84 -3.71 4.92 -17.23
C LEU A 84 -2.61 5.74 -16.54
N GLU A 85 -2.54 7.02 -16.89
CA GLU A 85 -1.62 7.96 -16.26
C GLU A 85 -1.90 8.03 -14.74
N PRO A 86 -0.87 7.82 -13.89
CA PRO A 86 -1.00 7.98 -12.46
C PRO A 86 -1.42 9.39 -12.05
N THR A 87 -2.18 9.49 -10.96
CA THR A 87 -2.45 10.76 -10.29
C THR A 87 -1.23 11.23 -9.49
N ASP A 88 -1.25 12.47 -9.03
CA ASP A 88 -0.23 13.03 -8.14
C ASP A 88 -0.50 12.78 -6.64
N LEU A 89 -1.50 11.95 -6.30
CA LEU A 89 -1.98 11.80 -4.93
C LEU A 89 -0.88 11.33 -3.97
N VAL A 90 -0.01 10.40 -4.40
CA VAL A 90 1.10 9.91 -3.58
C VAL A 90 2.08 11.04 -3.27
N ALA A 91 2.50 11.78 -4.29
CA ALA A 91 3.43 12.89 -4.14
C ALA A 91 2.86 14.00 -3.24
N ARG A 92 1.58 14.34 -3.39
CA ARG A 92 0.91 15.33 -2.54
C ARG A 92 0.74 14.84 -1.10
N ALA A 93 0.39 13.58 -0.89
CA ALA A 93 0.35 12.99 0.46
C ALA A 93 1.72 13.08 1.15
N HIS A 94 2.80 12.69 0.47
CA HIS A 94 4.15 12.79 1.00
C HIS A 94 4.57 14.24 1.30
N ALA A 95 4.15 15.22 0.48
CA ALA A 95 4.40 16.64 0.75
C ALA A 95 3.76 17.12 2.06
N HIS A 96 2.70 16.46 2.52
CA HIS A 96 2.03 16.68 3.81
C HIS A 96 2.49 15.71 4.91
N ASN A 97 3.58 14.96 4.70
CA ASN A 97 4.12 13.92 5.59
C ASN A 97 3.13 12.77 5.88
N LEU A 98 2.22 12.50 4.94
CA LEU A 98 1.28 11.39 5.02
C LEU A 98 1.83 10.17 4.28
N GLN A 99 1.91 9.03 4.95
CA GLN A 99 2.20 7.75 4.29
C GLN A 99 1.03 7.31 3.41
N VAL A 100 1.29 6.51 2.39
CA VAL A 100 0.24 5.97 1.50
C VAL A 100 0.28 4.44 1.47
N HIS A 101 -0.81 3.81 1.91
CA HIS A 101 -0.96 2.34 1.99
C HIS A 101 -2.18 1.88 1.19
N PRO A 102 -2.07 1.68 -0.14
CA PRO A 102 -3.25 1.37 -0.95
C PRO A 102 -3.81 -0.04 -0.70
N TYR A 103 -5.07 -0.22 -1.04
CA TYR A 103 -5.77 -1.51 -0.97
C TYR A 103 -6.51 -1.83 -2.29
N THR A 104 -6.92 -3.07 -2.60
CA THR A 104 -6.43 -4.34 -2.03
C THR A 104 -5.74 -5.12 -3.12
N TYR A 105 -4.52 -5.57 -2.86
CA TYR A 105 -3.74 -6.38 -3.79
C TYR A 105 -4.13 -7.85 -3.66
N ARG A 106 -4.46 -8.47 -4.81
CA ARG A 106 -4.96 -9.84 -4.91
C ARG A 106 -4.27 -10.54 -6.06
N ASN A 107 -3.76 -11.74 -5.83
CA ASN A 107 -2.92 -12.44 -6.80
C ASN A 107 -3.71 -13.05 -7.96
N GLU A 108 -5.02 -13.23 -7.81
CA GLU A 108 -5.83 -13.88 -8.82
C GLU A 108 -5.93 -13.01 -10.08
N ASN A 109 -5.81 -13.64 -11.25
CA ASN A 109 -5.75 -12.98 -12.56
C ASN A 109 -6.87 -11.96 -12.83
N GLN A 110 -8.05 -12.13 -12.23
CA GLN A 110 -9.17 -11.21 -12.39
C GLN A 110 -8.97 -9.86 -11.68
N PHE A 111 -8.05 -9.78 -10.71
CA PHE A 111 -7.74 -8.56 -9.94
C PHE A 111 -6.43 -7.89 -10.37
N LEU A 112 -5.65 -8.56 -11.24
CA LEU A 112 -4.44 -8.03 -11.82
C LEU A 112 -4.75 -7.29 -13.13
N HIS A 113 -4.21 -6.09 -13.27
CA HIS A 113 -4.27 -5.35 -14.53
C HIS A 113 -3.35 -6.01 -15.56
N PHE A 114 -3.70 -5.87 -16.84
CA PHE A 114 -3.01 -6.59 -17.92
C PHE A 114 -1.55 -6.18 -18.10
N ASP A 115 -1.19 -4.97 -17.68
CA ASP A 115 0.18 -4.47 -17.62
C ASP A 115 1.11 -5.34 -16.76
N PHE A 116 0.56 -6.06 -15.78
CA PHE A 116 1.35 -6.94 -14.92
C PHE A 116 1.46 -8.37 -15.45
N HIS A 117 0.87 -8.69 -16.61
CA HIS A 117 1.02 -10.00 -17.26
C HIS A 117 0.72 -11.21 -16.35
N GLN A 118 -0.28 -11.08 -15.47
CA GLN A 118 -0.65 -12.10 -14.46
C GLN A 118 0.46 -12.39 -13.43
N ASP A 119 1.42 -11.47 -13.27
CA ASP A 119 2.50 -11.56 -12.28
C ASP A 119 2.24 -10.58 -11.10
N PRO A 120 1.85 -11.08 -9.91
CA PRO A 120 1.66 -10.22 -8.74
C PRO A 120 2.98 -9.57 -8.27
N TYR A 121 4.15 -10.13 -8.58
CA TYR A 121 5.43 -9.51 -8.23
C TYR A 121 5.74 -8.30 -9.10
N ALA A 122 5.31 -8.30 -10.35
CA ALA A 122 5.36 -7.12 -11.20
C ALA A 122 4.46 -6.00 -10.65
N GLU A 123 3.28 -6.35 -10.13
CA GLU A 123 2.40 -5.39 -9.45
C GLU A 123 3.07 -4.83 -8.18
N PHE A 124 3.62 -5.68 -7.30
CA PHE A 124 4.30 -5.20 -6.09
C PHE A 124 5.50 -4.29 -6.40
N ASP A 125 6.30 -4.64 -7.41
CA ASP A 125 7.44 -3.84 -7.85
C ASP A 125 6.97 -2.47 -8.36
N PHE A 126 5.94 -2.44 -9.21
CA PHE A 126 5.37 -1.18 -9.68
C PHE A 126 4.88 -0.30 -8.54
N TRP A 127 4.11 -0.83 -7.59
CA TRP A 127 3.56 -0.01 -6.52
C TRP A 127 4.61 0.46 -5.52
N ILE A 128 5.51 -0.43 -5.09
CA ILE A 128 6.54 -0.10 -4.08
C ILE A 128 7.65 0.76 -4.68
N ASN A 129 8.18 0.39 -5.85
CA ASN A 129 9.39 1.02 -6.39
C ASN A 129 9.09 2.13 -7.40
N THR A 130 8.03 2.00 -8.21
CA THR A 130 7.69 3.01 -9.24
C THR A 130 6.75 4.07 -8.67
N MET A 131 5.64 3.66 -8.05
CA MET A 131 4.71 4.61 -7.43
C MET A 131 5.19 5.12 -6.07
N GLY A 132 6.11 4.41 -5.42
CA GLY A 132 6.72 4.85 -4.16
C GLY A 132 5.78 4.78 -2.96
N VAL A 133 4.82 3.85 -2.94
CA VAL A 133 3.90 3.72 -1.78
C VAL A 133 4.61 3.11 -0.58
N ASP A 134 4.19 3.49 0.62
CA ASP A 134 4.88 3.15 1.88
C ASP A 134 4.51 1.75 2.41
N GLY A 135 3.46 1.15 1.87
CA GLY A 135 2.90 -0.11 2.31
C GLY A 135 1.73 -0.54 1.43
N LEU A 136 1.23 -1.75 1.65
CA LEU A 136 0.19 -2.36 0.84
C LEU A 136 -0.78 -3.13 1.74
N PHE A 137 -2.08 -3.08 1.45
CA PHE A 137 -3.04 -4.04 1.97
C PHE A 137 -3.26 -5.16 0.95
N THR A 138 -2.92 -6.39 1.32
CA THR A 138 -3.04 -7.55 0.44
C THR A 138 -3.75 -8.70 1.15
N ASP A 139 -4.51 -9.48 0.38
CA ASP A 139 -5.07 -10.75 0.84
C ASP A 139 -4.00 -11.87 0.83
N PHE A 140 -2.79 -11.60 0.30
CA PHE A 140 -1.71 -12.57 0.09
C PHE A 140 -0.38 -12.10 0.69
N ALA A 141 -0.34 -11.88 2.01
CA ALA A 141 0.85 -11.40 2.72
C ALA A 141 2.12 -12.25 2.47
N GLY A 142 1.97 -13.57 2.32
CA GLY A 142 3.08 -14.46 2.00
C GLY A 142 3.74 -14.19 0.65
N SER A 143 2.99 -13.69 -0.33
CA SER A 143 3.54 -13.32 -1.65
C SER A 143 4.35 -12.04 -1.57
N VAL A 144 3.85 -11.01 -0.89
CA VAL A 144 4.61 -9.76 -0.67
C VAL A 144 5.88 -10.04 0.14
N HIS A 145 5.82 -10.91 1.15
CA HIS A 145 7.00 -11.30 1.91
C HIS A 145 8.06 -11.98 1.04
N LYS A 146 7.68 -12.96 0.21
CA LYS A 146 8.60 -13.60 -0.75
C LYS A 146 9.21 -12.61 -1.73
N TYR A 147 8.38 -11.69 -2.26
CA TYR A 147 8.87 -10.61 -3.11
C TYR A 147 9.95 -9.77 -2.41
N GLN A 148 9.72 -9.38 -1.16
CA GLN A 148 10.69 -8.62 -0.37
C GLN A 148 11.98 -9.42 -0.11
N GLU A 149 11.89 -10.72 0.19
CA GLU A 149 13.06 -11.58 0.34
C GLU A 149 13.89 -11.66 -0.96
N LEU A 150 13.23 -11.79 -2.10
CA LEU A 150 13.89 -11.85 -3.41
C LEU A 150 14.58 -10.54 -3.80
N LYS A 151 14.00 -9.40 -3.42
CA LYS A 151 14.53 -8.05 -3.73
C LYS A 151 15.50 -7.51 -2.68
N SER A 152 15.53 -8.11 -1.49
CA SER A 152 16.45 -7.71 -0.43
C SER A 152 17.91 -7.95 -0.86
N PRO A 153 18.83 -7.01 -0.60
CA PRO A 153 20.25 -7.25 -0.85
C PRO A 153 20.67 -8.50 -0.11
N HIS A 154 21.23 -9.47 -0.82
CA HIS A 154 21.81 -10.63 -0.17
C HIS A 154 22.97 -10.14 0.72
N PRO A 155 23.11 -10.66 1.95
CA PRO A 155 24.26 -10.35 2.79
C PRO A 155 25.53 -10.56 1.96
N LYS A 156 26.47 -9.60 2.02
CA LYS A 156 27.74 -9.64 1.27
C LYS A 156 28.56 -10.93 1.50
N ASP A 157 28.17 -11.74 2.49
CA ASP A 157 28.82 -13.00 2.89
C ASP A 157 28.21 -14.26 2.25
N ALA A 158 27.16 -14.14 1.43
CA ALA A 158 26.63 -15.25 0.65
C ALA A 158 27.59 -15.57 -0.51
N THR A 159 28.56 -16.45 -0.27
CA THR A 159 29.44 -16.99 -1.32
C THR A 159 28.61 -17.58 -2.47
N ALA A 160 29.13 -17.54 -3.71
CA ALA A 160 28.47 -18.11 -4.89
C ALA A 160 27.98 -19.56 -4.69
N ASN A 161 28.67 -20.35 -3.87
CA ASN A 161 28.25 -21.70 -3.50
C ASN A 161 26.96 -21.74 -2.68
N SER A 162 26.74 -20.78 -1.77
CA SER A 162 25.49 -20.71 -1.01
C SER A 162 24.28 -20.39 -1.88
N LEU A 163 24.47 -19.57 -2.92
CA LEU A 163 23.46 -19.29 -3.93
C LEU A 163 23.15 -20.51 -4.79
N LEU A 164 24.18 -21.25 -5.24
CA LEU A 164 24.00 -22.49 -6.00
C LEU A 164 23.26 -23.57 -5.20
N VAL A 165 23.55 -23.70 -3.90
CA VAL A 165 22.84 -24.64 -3.01
C VAL A 165 21.37 -24.25 -2.86
N LYS A 166 21.06 -22.95 -2.68
CA LYS A 166 19.66 -22.48 -2.64
C LYS A 166 18.92 -22.72 -3.95
N ILE A 167 19.57 -22.45 -5.10
CA ILE A 167 18.99 -22.70 -6.42
C ILE A 167 18.69 -24.19 -6.60
N ALA A 168 19.63 -25.07 -6.24
CA ALA A 168 19.43 -26.53 -6.32
C ALA A 168 18.26 -27.01 -5.42
N GLN A 169 18.12 -26.44 -4.22
CA GLN A 169 17.01 -26.75 -3.32
C GLN A 169 15.65 -26.29 -3.87
N LEU A 170 15.58 -25.12 -4.49
CA LEU A 170 14.36 -24.61 -5.11
C LEU A 170 13.94 -25.44 -6.33
N ILE A 171 14.91 -25.86 -7.16
CA ILE A 171 14.66 -26.75 -8.30
C ILE A 171 14.16 -28.12 -7.82
N ALA A 172 14.81 -28.72 -6.82
CA ALA A 172 14.41 -30.02 -6.28
C ALA A 172 13.01 -29.99 -5.64
N ALA A 173 12.62 -28.87 -5.02
CA ALA A 173 11.27 -28.69 -4.47
C ALA A 173 10.21 -28.56 -5.58
N TYR A 174 10.60 -28.13 -6.78
CA TYR A 174 9.71 -28.01 -7.94
C TYR A 174 9.57 -29.33 -8.71
N GLU A 175 10.62 -30.16 -8.75
CA GLU A 175 10.61 -31.47 -9.43
C GLU A 175 9.96 -32.60 -8.59
N GLY A 176 9.59 -32.33 -7.33
CA GLY A 176 8.97 -33.28 -6.40
C GLY A 176 7.44 -33.37 -6.45
N HIS A 177 6.79 -32.79 -7.46
CA HIS A 177 5.34 -32.82 -7.68
C HIS A 177 4.98 -33.61 -8.94
#